data_AF-A0A7V3PQ29-F1
#
_entry.id   AF-A0A7V3PQ29-F1
#
_cell.length_a   1.000
_cell.length_b   1.000
_cell.length_c   1.000
_cell.angle_alpha   90.00
_cell.angle_beta   90.00
_cell.angle_gamma   90.00
#
_symmetry.space_group_name_H-M   'P 1'
#
loop_
_entity.id
_entity.type
_entity.pdbx_description
1 polymer ?
#
loop_
_entity_poly.entity_id
_entity_poly.type
_entity_poly.pdbx_seq_one_letter_code
_entity_poly.pdbx_strand_id
1 'polypeptide(L)'
;MGTLVGSAERGYLAFLYADGNEIGRLLQKLTSPEQYQAVSQALAEGTREALYGALDAVCKGLPDEGYWPFDIVNIGGDDVTVLVQAGYAWELGVEFLRRFEQEIKGRLQKALGSWPQGWPDTVTASCGIAIADAKYPVRYLERLAADLLKSAKKVAKKSQGAPKSAITFLWLPTPVAADKAEPLQSYYVRRHPADWRCELASRPYDLAQAQTILSCSLAMAAWPRALRHRWAEALERGVLTSANLIHYDIARRTEKKQKGMYEILLQLGTLAAPDRDPTNKAAPIWHRIKDGNTIVYRTALVDALELAELQAMRPGVEEEEER
;
A
#
# COMPACT_ATOMS: atom_id res chain seq x y z
N MET A 1 -6.29 -6.12 21.91
CA MET A 1 -6.23 -6.62 20.52
C MET A 1 -7.41 -7.50 20.15
N GLY A 2 -7.87 -8.45 21.00
CA GLY A 2 -9.00 -9.33 20.63
C GLY A 2 -10.30 -8.60 20.24
N THR A 3 -10.61 -7.47 20.86
CA THR A 3 -11.76 -6.61 20.50
C THR A 3 -11.53 -5.81 19.22
N LEU A 4 -10.29 -5.41 18.91
CA LEU A 4 -9.93 -4.58 17.75
C LEU A 4 -10.17 -5.28 16.40
N VAL A 5 -10.12 -6.61 16.40
CA VAL A 5 -10.36 -7.46 15.22
C VAL A 5 -11.61 -8.32 15.39
N GLY A 6 -12.45 -8.00 16.37
CA GLY A 6 -13.58 -8.85 16.79
C GLY A 6 -14.65 -9.05 15.71
N SER A 7 -14.84 -8.06 14.84
CA SER A 7 -15.83 -8.08 13.76
C SER A 7 -15.29 -8.70 12.48
N ALA A 8 -13.98 -8.91 12.39
CA ALA A 8 -13.34 -9.50 11.21
C ALA A 8 -13.67 -10.98 11.09
N GLU A 9 -13.87 -11.49 9.86
CA GLU A 9 -13.94 -12.94 9.63
C GLU A 9 -12.67 -13.66 10.08
N ARG A 10 -11.54 -12.96 10.06
CA ARG A 10 -10.23 -13.44 10.49
C ARG A 10 -9.49 -12.36 11.26
N GLY A 11 -8.95 -12.74 12.41
CA GLY A 11 -8.28 -11.84 13.34
C GLY A 11 -6.86 -11.43 12.90
N TYR A 12 -6.71 -10.74 11.76
CA TYR A 12 -5.45 -10.12 11.35
C TYR A 12 -5.38 -8.66 11.80
N LEU A 13 -4.24 -8.29 12.38
CA LEU A 13 -3.93 -6.94 12.80
C LEU A 13 -2.86 -6.34 11.88
N ALA A 14 -3.06 -5.08 11.49
CA ALA A 14 -2.08 -4.28 10.79
C ALA A 14 -1.48 -3.23 11.72
N PHE A 15 -0.17 -3.08 11.65
CA PHE A 15 0.59 -1.99 12.23
C PHE A 15 0.96 -1.02 11.10
N LEU A 16 0.31 0.13 11.09
CA LEU A 16 0.54 1.21 10.13
C LEU A 16 1.46 2.24 10.77
N TYR A 17 2.61 2.47 10.16
CA TYR A 17 3.53 3.53 10.56
C TYR A 17 3.79 4.47 9.39
N ALA A 18 3.48 5.75 9.54
CA ALA A 18 3.79 6.77 8.55
C ALA A 18 4.55 7.96 9.17
N ASP A 19 5.35 8.61 8.34
CA ASP A 19 6.26 9.70 8.73
C ASP A 19 6.53 10.63 7.53
N GLY A 20 6.66 11.93 7.80
CA GLY A 20 6.89 12.96 6.81
C GLY A 20 8.25 12.83 6.10
N ASN A 21 8.26 13.08 4.79
CA ASN A 21 9.47 13.00 4.01
C ASN A 21 10.29 14.29 4.14
N GLU A 22 11.50 14.14 4.67
CA GLU A 22 12.52 15.20 4.76
C GLU A 22 12.11 16.45 5.56
N ILE A 23 11.14 16.32 6.48
CA ILE A 23 10.64 17.44 7.30
C ILE A 23 11.76 18.18 8.03
N GLY A 24 12.71 17.47 8.63
CA GLY A 24 13.87 18.10 9.28
C GLY A 24 14.71 18.98 8.34
N ARG A 25 14.88 18.60 7.07
CA ARG A 25 15.59 19.40 6.06
C ARG A 25 14.78 20.64 5.66
N LEU A 26 13.45 20.54 5.66
CA LEU A 26 12.56 21.67 5.38
C LEU A 26 12.59 22.68 6.52
N LEU A 27 12.54 22.22 7.77
CA LEU A 27 12.63 23.07 8.97
C LEU A 27 13.97 23.81 9.07
N GLN A 28 15.08 23.20 8.65
CA GLN A 28 16.40 23.85 8.60
C GLN A 28 16.48 25.06 7.65
N LYS A 29 15.54 25.21 6.70
CA LYS A 29 15.49 26.36 5.79
C LYS A 29 14.80 27.58 6.39
N LEU A 30 14.16 27.44 7.55
CA LEU A 30 13.45 28.53 8.23
C LEU A 30 14.45 29.42 8.96
N THR A 31 14.25 30.74 8.91
CA THR A 31 15.23 31.72 9.40
C THR A 31 14.85 32.39 10.72
N SER A 32 13.60 32.22 11.17
CA SER A 32 13.10 32.82 12.41
C SER A 32 12.39 31.81 13.32
N PRO A 33 12.48 31.97 14.66
CA PRO A 33 11.74 31.15 15.62
C PRO A 33 10.23 31.16 15.38
N GLU A 34 9.67 32.29 14.98
CA GLU A 34 8.23 32.45 14.72
C GLU A 34 7.78 31.61 13.52
N GLN A 35 8.55 31.62 12.43
CA GLN A 35 8.30 30.74 11.27
C GLN A 35 8.44 29.28 11.66
N TYR A 36 9.45 28.93 12.46
CA TYR A 36 9.63 27.56 12.93
C TYR A 36 8.41 27.08 13.73
N GLN A 37 7.94 27.89 14.67
CA GLN A 37 6.75 27.58 15.47
C GLN A 37 5.50 27.42 14.60
N ALA A 38 5.27 28.37 13.68
CA ALA A 38 4.12 28.34 12.78
C ALA A 38 4.11 27.09 11.88
N VAL A 39 5.26 26.71 11.32
CA VAL A 39 5.40 25.51 10.47
C VAL A 39 5.25 24.23 11.29
N SER A 40 5.86 24.16 12.47
CA SER A 40 5.74 23.00 13.37
C SER A 40 4.28 22.77 13.80
N GLN A 41 3.56 23.83 14.15
CA GLN A 41 2.13 23.76 14.45
C GLN A 41 1.30 23.34 13.23
N ALA A 42 1.59 23.90 12.05
CA ALA A 42 0.91 23.52 10.82
C ALA A 42 1.12 22.03 10.47
N LEU A 43 2.33 21.50 10.69
CA LEU A 43 2.64 20.07 10.53
C LEU A 43 1.84 19.23 11.53
N ALA A 44 1.94 19.52 12.83
CA ALA A 44 1.24 18.76 13.87
C ALA A 44 -0.28 18.73 13.66
N GLU A 45 -0.89 19.88 13.38
CA GLU A 45 -2.33 19.96 13.14
C GLU A 45 -2.74 19.29 11.83
N GLY A 46 -1.97 19.48 10.76
CA GLY A 46 -2.31 18.89 9.47
C GLY A 46 -2.15 17.38 9.44
N THR A 47 -1.15 16.83 10.11
CA THR A 47 -1.01 15.37 10.33
C THR A 47 -2.18 14.82 11.11
N ARG A 48 -2.58 15.49 12.19
CA ARG A 48 -3.73 15.08 13.02
C ARG A 48 -5.04 15.09 12.24
N GLU A 49 -5.34 16.18 11.53
CA GLU A 49 -6.54 16.27 10.70
C GLU A 49 -6.53 15.29 9.52
N ALA A 50 -5.37 15.05 8.91
CA ALA A 50 -5.22 14.06 7.85
C ALA A 50 -5.58 12.65 8.35
N LEU A 51 -5.09 12.28 9.55
CA LEU A 51 -5.41 10.99 10.15
C LEU A 51 -6.88 10.89 10.53
N TYR A 52 -7.44 11.88 11.22
CA TYR A 52 -8.85 11.84 11.63
C TYR A 52 -9.79 11.82 10.42
N GLY A 53 -9.50 12.61 9.39
CA GLY A 53 -10.26 12.57 8.14
C GLY A 53 -10.14 11.24 7.41
N ALA A 54 -8.98 10.57 7.46
CA ALA A 54 -8.81 9.26 6.84
C ALA A 54 -9.56 8.17 7.61
N LEU A 55 -9.52 8.20 8.94
CA LEU A 55 -10.28 7.30 9.80
C LEU A 55 -11.79 7.49 9.62
N ASP A 56 -12.28 8.74 9.57
CA ASP A 56 -13.69 9.01 9.29
C ASP A 56 -14.11 8.49 7.91
N ALA A 57 -13.27 8.66 6.89
CA ALA A 57 -13.60 8.21 5.53
C ALA A 57 -13.62 6.68 5.39
N VAL A 58 -12.64 5.98 5.99
CA VAL A 58 -12.44 4.54 5.78
C VAL A 58 -13.20 3.68 6.77
N CYS A 59 -13.41 4.17 7.99
CA CYS A 59 -14.05 3.42 9.07
C CYS A 59 -15.48 3.89 9.37
N LYS A 60 -16.07 4.75 8.51
CA LYS A 60 -17.43 5.27 8.72
C LYS A 60 -18.47 4.16 8.83
N GLY A 61 -19.44 4.34 9.72
CA GLY A 61 -20.62 3.46 9.80
C GLY A 61 -20.36 2.09 10.44
N LEU A 62 -19.20 1.88 11.06
CA LEU A 62 -18.87 0.65 11.79
C LEU A 62 -19.26 0.59 13.28
N PRO A 63 -19.81 1.63 13.97
CA PRO A 63 -20.04 1.52 15.41
C PRO A 63 -21.25 0.64 15.81
N ASP A 64 -21.87 -0.11 14.90
CA ASP A 64 -23.00 -0.99 15.21
C ASP A 64 -22.65 -2.08 16.25
N GLU A 65 -21.36 -2.44 16.40
CA GLU A 65 -20.87 -3.37 17.43
C GLU A 65 -20.21 -2.70 18.66
N GLY A 66 -20.22 -1.36 18.74
CA GLY A 66 -19.72 -0.62 19.91
C GLY A 66 -18.19 -0.46 20.02
N TYR A 67 -17.42 -0.81 18.99
CA TYR A 67 -15.97 -0.59 18.93
C TYR A 67 -15.50 -0.17 17.53
N TRP A 68 -14.42 0.61 17.47
CA TRP A 68 -13.78 1.02 16.21
C TRP A 68 -12.78 -0.03 15.75
N PRO A 69 -12.58 -0.25 14.42
CA PRO A 69 -11.62 -1.23 13.90
C PRO A 69 -10.16 -0.72 13.94
N PHE A 70 -9.87 0.31 14.75
CA PHE A 70 -8.55 0.92 14.87
C PHE A 70 -8.27 1.40 16.29
N ASP A 71 -6.99 1.58 16.60
CA ASP A 71 -6.47 2.20 17.81
C ASP A 71 -5.27 3.09 17.44
N ILE A 72 -5.30 4.36 17.87
CA ILE A 72 -4.25 5.34 17.56
C ILE A 72 -3.20 5.27 18.65
N VAL A 73 -2.02 4.76 18.31
CA VAL A 73 -0.91 4.61 19.27
C VAL A 73 -0.13 5.91 19.43
N ASN A 74 0.10 6.62 18.32
CA ASN A 74 0.85 7.88 18.32
C ASN A 74 0.40 8.82 17.18
N ILE A 75 0.39 10.12 17.47
CA ILE A 75 0.34 11.23 16.51
C ILE A 75 1.36 12.28 17.00
N GLY A 76 2.54 12.35 16.40
CA GLY A 76 3.64 13.21 16.86
C GLY A 76 4.21 14.08 15.74
N GLY A 77 3.78 15.33 15.66
CA GLY A 77 4.28 16.24 14.61
C GLY A 77 3.88 15.75 13.22
N ASP A 78 4.81 15.12 12.50
CA ASP A 78 4.60 14.51 11.17
C ASP A 78 4.52 12.97 11.16
N ASP A 79 4.67 12.31 12.32
CA ASP A 79 4.61 10.86 12.45
C ASP A 79 3.25 10.37 12.98
N VAL A 80 2.82 9.20 12.50
CA VAL A 80 1.58 8.53 12.96
C VAL A 80 1.78 7.04 13.08
N THR A 81 1.27 6.46 14.16
CA THR A 81 1.20 5.01 14.36
C THR A 81 -0.22 4.59 14.70
N VAL A 82 -0.76 3.66 13.91
CA VAL A 82 -2.12 3.14 14.07
C VAL A 82 -2.09 1.61 14.04
N LEU A 83 -2.77 1.00 15.00
CA LEU A 83 -3.16 -0.40 14.93
C LEU A 83 -4.55 -0.46 14.29
N VAL A 84 -4.73 -1.26 13.25
CA VAL A 84 -6.01 -1.31 12.52
C VAL A 84 -6.29 -2.74 12.08
N GLN A 85 -7.57 -3.12 12.03
CA GLN A 85 -7.97 -4.38 11.42
C GLN A 85 -7.45 -4.43 9.97
N ALA A 86 -6.84 -5.57 9.61
CA ALA A 86 -6.05 -5.68 8.39
C ALA A 86 -6.78 -5.30 7.09
N GLY A 87 -8.08 -5.59 7.01
CA GLY A 87 -8.89 -5.25 5.83
C GLY A 87 -8.96 -3.75 5.53
N TYR A 88 -8.83 -2.88 6.54
CA TYR A 88 -8.87 -1.41 6.36
C TYR A 88 -7.49 -0.78 6.12
N ALA A 89 -6.42 -1.52 6.39
CA ALA A 89 -5.07 -0.94 6.53
C ALA A 89 -4.56 -0.23 5.27
N TRP A 90 -4.70 -0.86 4.10
CA TRP A 90 -4.20 -0.29 2.85
C TRP A 90 -4.96 0.99 2.46
N GLU A 91 -6.28 0.93 2.52
CA GLU A 91 -7.14 2.07 2.21
C GLU A 91 -6.90 3.24 3.17
N LEU A 92 -6.77 2.96 4.47
CA LEU A 92 -6.42 3.95 5.49
C LEU A 92 -5.07 4.61 5.18
N GLY A 93 -4.05 3.83 4.84
CA GLY A 93 -2.73 4.36 4.48
C GLY A 93 -2.77 5.25 3.24
N VAL A 94 -3.48 4.83 2.20
CA VAL A 94 -3.65 5.62 0.96
C VAL A 94 -4.39 6.93 1.24
N GLU A 95 -5.49 6.87 1.98
CA GLU A 95 -6.30 8.04 2.30
C GLU A 95 -5.58 9.01 3.24
N PHE A 96 -4.82 8.50 4.22
CA PHE A 96 -3.96 9.31 5.08
C PHE A 96 -2.93 10.08 4.25
N LEU A 97 -2.17 9.42 3.37
CA LEU A 97 -1.15 10.08 2.56
C LEU A 97 -1.75 11.16 1.65
N ARG A 98 -2.91 10.87 1.04
CA ARG A 98 -3.64 11.85 0.21
C ARG A 98 -4.05 13.09 1.01
N ARG A 99 -4.60 12.88 2.21
CA ARG A 99 -5.02 13.98 3.08
C ARG A 99 -3.84 14.74 3.66
N PHE A 100 -2.76 14.05 4.01
CA PHE A 100 -1.54 14.67 4.52
C PHE A 100 -1.00 15.72 3.54
N GLU A 101 -0.86 15.37 2.26
CA GLU A 101 -0.40 16.32 1.23
C GLU A 101 -1.33 17.55 1.14
N GLN A 102 -2.65 17.35 1.24
CA GLN A 102 -3.65 18.43 1.14
C GLN A 102 -3.66 19.34 2.36
N GLU A 103 -3.75 18.76 3.56
CA GLU A 103 -3.81 19.46 4.84
C GLU A 103 -2.54 20.27 5.08
N ILE A 104 -1.37 19.66 4.88
CA ILE A 104 -0.09 20.34 5.06
C ILE A 104 0.05 21.49 4.07
N LYS A 105 -0.33 21.29 2.80
CA LYS A 105 -0.24 22.35 1.79
C LYS A 105 -1.09 23.57 2.18
N GLY A 106 -2.36 23.35 2.51
CA GLY A 106 -3.26 24.44 2.89
C GLY A 106 -2.81 25.17 4.16
N ARG A 107 -2.36 24.41 5.16
CA ARG A 107 -1.94 24.96 6.46
C ARG A 107 -0.63 25.75 6.38
N LEU A 108 0.36 25.25 5.63
CA LEU A 108 1.62 25.97 5.44
C LEU A 108 1.43 27.27 4.67
N GLN A 109 0.61 27.26 3.60
CA GLN A 109 0.30 28.48 2.86
C GLN A 109 -0.38 29.52 3.74
N LYS A 110 -1.30 29.09 4.62
CA LYS A 110 -1.96 29.98 5.59
C LYS A 110 -0.99 30.50 6.66
N ALA A 111 -0.15 29.63 7.20
CA ALA A 111 0.78 29.96 8.28
C ALA A 111 1.91 30.91 7.83
N LEU A 112 2.36 30.78 6.58
CA LEU A 112 3.48 31.56 6.03
C LEU A 112 3.04 32.66 5.05
N GLY A 113 1.74 32.75 4.74
CA GLY A 113 1.17 33.66 3.75
C GLY A 113 1.40 33.24 2.29
N SER A 114 2.46 32.49 2.01
CA SER A 114 2.76 31.90 0.70
C SER A 114 3.51 30.58 0.85
N TRP A 115 3.61 29.82 -0.24
CA TRP A 115 4.48 28.63 -0.26
C TRP A 115 5.96 29.04 -0.15
N PRO A 116 6.77 28.41 0.72
CA PRO A 116 8.17 28.80 0.88
C PRO A 116 9.00 28.59 -0.39
N GLN A 117 9.86 29.56 -0.71
CA GLN A 117 10.78 29.43 -1.84
C GLN A 117 11.81 28.31 -1.59
N GLY A 118 12.10 27.51 -2.61
CA GLY A 118 13.07 26.41 -2.51
C GLY A 118 12.58 25.18 -1.75
N TRP A 119 11.29 25.13 -1.40
CA TRP A 119 10.61 23.91 -0.96
C TRP A 119 10.07 23.15 -2.19
N PRO A 120 9.88 21.82 -2.09
CA PRO A 120 9.14 21.09 -3.11
C PRO A 120 7.70 21.60 -3.24
N ASP A 121 7.02 21.34 -4.36
CA ASP A 121 5.63 21.79 -4.60
C ASP A 121 4.59 21.19 -3.64
N THR A 122 4.97 20.14 -2.93
CA THR A 122 4.18 19.49 -1.89
C THR A 122 5.10 18.87 -0.84
N VAL A 123 4.60 18.83 0.40
CA VAL A 123 5.22 18.08 1.49
C VAL A 123 4.55 16.72 1.54
N THR A 124 5.34 15.65 1.49
CA THR A 124 4.85 14.28 1.33
C THR A 124 5.16 13.45 2.57
N ALA A 125 4.54 12.28 2.69
CA ALA A 125 4.83 11.31 3.74
C ALA A 125 5.07 9.93 3.14
N SER A 126 5.68 9.03 3.91
CA SER A 126 5.80 7.62 3.54
C SER A 126 5.09 6.75 4.57
N CYS A 127 4.59 5.59 4.15
CA CYS A 127 3.87 4.66 5.01
C CYS A 127 4.37 3.21 4.84
N GLY A 128 4.62 2.52 5.95
CA GLY A 128 4.91 1.11 6.02
C GLY A 128 3.84 0.37 6.82
N ILE A 129 3.28 -0.70 6.24
CA ILE A 129 2.21 -1.49 6.88
C ILE A 129 2.66 -2.94 7.07
N ALA A 130 2.80 -3.39 8.30
CA ALA A 130 3.04 -4.81 8.61
C ALA A 130 1.74 -5.48 9.08
N ILE A 131 1.42 -6.65 8.55
CA ILE A 131 0.14 -7.33 8.79
C ILE A 131 0.40 -8.78 9.21
N ALA A 132 -0.16 -9.21 10.34
CA ALA A 132 -0.04 -10.58 10.83
C ALA A 132 -1.27 -10.97 11.67
N ASP A 133 -1.36 -12.24 12.08
CA ASP A 133 -2.37 -12.70 13.04
C ASP A 133 -2.34 -11.85 14.32
N ALA A 134 -3.49 -11.56 14.93
CA ALA A 134 -3.62 -10.69 16.10
C ALA A 134 -2.90 -11.21 17.35
N LYS A 135 -2.48 -12.47 17.39
CA LYS A 135 -1.62 -13.04 18.45
C LYS A 135 -0.14 -12.78 18.21
N TYR A 136 0.23 -12.32 17.02
CA TYR A 136 1.61 -12.02 16.68
C TYR A 136 2.11 -10.83 17.51
N PRO A 137 3.32 -10.88 18.12
CA PRO A 137 3.71 -9.86 19.08
C PRO A 137 3.91 -8.50 18.40
N VAL A 138 3.23 -7.46 18.90
CA VAL A 138 3.22 -6.11 18.31
C VAL A 138 4.61 -5.52 18.11
N ARG A 139 5.57 -5.81 19.00
CA ARG A 139 6.96 -5.37 18.85
C ARG A 139 7.61 -5.83 17.54
N TYR A 140 7.26 -7.02 17.04
CA TYR A 140 7.76 -7.49 15.75
C TYR A 140 7.07 -6.76 14.60
N LEU A 141 5.76 -6.52 14.69
CA LEU A 141 5.03 -5.71 13.68
C LEU A 141 5.59 -4.29 13.57
N GLU A 142 5.86 -3.64 14.70
CA GLU A 142 6.48 -2.32 14.76
C GLU A 142 7.81 -2.30 14.00
N ARG A 143 8.71 -3.25 14.28
CA ARG A 143 10.01 -3.35 13.59
C ARG A 143 9.87 -3.56 12.09
N LEU A 144 8.95 -4.45 11.69
CA LEU A 144 8.67 -4.71 10.28
C LEU A 144 8.10 -3.46 9.60
N ALA A 145 7.14 -2.76 10.22
CA ALA A 145 6.56 -1.53 9.70
C ALA A 145 7.61 -0.41 9.57
N ALA A 146 8.52 -0.28 10.54
CA ALA A 146 9.62 0.67 10.48
C ALA A 146 10.61 0.36 9.34
N ASP A 147 10.92 -0.91 9.07
CA ASP A 147 11.75 -1.30 7.94
C ASP A 147 11.04 -1.08 6.58
N LEU A 148 9.74 -1.35 6.53
CA LEU A 148 8.89 -1.08 5.38
C LEU A 148 8.80 0.43 5.08
N LEU A 149 8.67 1.27 6.10
CA LEU A 149 8.69 2.72 5.99
C LEU A 149 10.00 3.22 5.37
N LYS A 150 11.16 2.67 5.77
CA LYS A 150 12.45 2.97 5.13
C LYS A 150 12.44 2.61 3.64
N SER A 151 11.81 1.50 3.27
CA SER A 151 11.69 1.08 1.86
C SER A 151 10.80 2.04 1.06
N ALA A 152 9.65 2.43 1.59
CA ALA A 152 8.77 3.42 0.97
C ALA A 152 9.48 4.77 0.76
N LYS A 153 10.23 5.26 1.76
CA LYS A 153 11.05 6.48 1.65
C LYS A 153 12.10 6.43 0.54
N LYS A 154 12.62 5.25 0.19
CA LYS A 154 13.55 5.10 -0.95
C LYS A 154 12.84 5.37 -2.28
N VAL A 155 11.58 4.97 -2.43
CA VAL A 155 10.79 5.27 -3.63
C VAL A 155 10.44 6.75 -3.71
N ALA A 156 10.01 7.36 -2.60
CA ALA A 156 9.72 8.81 -2.54
C ALA A 156 10.92 9.68 -2.97
N LYS A 157 12.16 9.25 -2.69
CA LYS A 157 13.39 9.95 -3.06
C LYS A 157 13.80 9.80 -4.53
N LYS A 158 13.30 8.80 -5.25
CA LYS A 158 13.67 8.55 -6.66
C LYS A 158 13.01 9.54 -7.61
N SER A 159 11.90 10.18 -7.21
CA SER A 159 11.21 11.18 -8.01
C SER A 159 12.00 12.50 -8.02
N GLN A 160 12.92 12.65 -8.97
CA GLN A 160 13.69 13.88 -9.14
C GLN A 160 12.76 15.06 -9.45
N GLY A 161 12.75 16.08 -8.59
CA GLY A 161 12.02 17.34 -8.80
C GLY A 161 10.54 17.34 -8.41
N ALA A 162 9.93 16.18 -8.17
CA ALA A 162 8.52 16.07 -7.76
C ALA A 162 8.38 14.97 -6.70
N PRO A 163 8.63 15.26 -5.40
CA PRO A 163 8.49 14.26 -4.36
C PRO A 163 7.05 13.75 -4.32
N LYS A 164 6.90 12.44 -4.12
CA LYS A 164 5.61 11.77 -4.01
C LYS A 164 5.52 11.04 -2.69
N SER A 165 4.34 11.04 -2.08
CA SER A 165 4.09 10.11 -0.99
C SER A 165 4.20 8.66 -1.47
N ALA A 166 4.65 7.77 -0.59
CA ALA A 166 4.91 6.38 -0.93
C ALA A 166 4.43 5.43 0.15
N ILE A 167 4.01 4.24 -0.24
CA ILE A 167 3.44 3.24 0.66
C ILE A 167 3.87 1.83 0.28
N THR A 168 4.06 0.98 1.28
CA THR A 168 4.30 -0.44 1.08
C THR A 168 3.69 -1.25 2.21
N PHE A 169 3.51 -2.54 1.98
CA PHE A 169 2.99 -3.46 2.98
C PHE A 169 3.75 -4.78 2.99
N LEU A 170 3.57 -5.54 4.06
CA LEU A 170 3.97 -6.94 4.16
C LEU A 170 2.87 -7.69 4.90
N TRP A 171 2.35 -8.73 4.28
CA TRP A 171 1.40 -9.63 4.92
C TRP A 171 2.08 -10.95 5.29
N LEU A 172 1.93 -11.35 6.55
CA LEU A 172 2.41 -12.61 7.10
C LEU A 172 1.19 -13.50 7.42
N PRO A 173 0.72 -14.29 6.44
CA PRO A 173 -0.40 -15.22 6.67
C PRO A 173 -0.03 -16.35 7.63
N THR A 174 1.27 -16.64 7.76
CA THR A 174 1.81 -17.62 8.72
C THR A 174 2.79 -16.91 9.65
N PRO A 175 2.75 -17.17 10.97
CA PRO A 175 3.71 -16.59 11.89
C PRO A 175 5.15 -16.96 11.53
N VAL A 176 6.00 -15.96 11.32
CA VAL A 176 7.44 -16.14 11.14
C VAL A 176 8.13 -15.30 12.21
N ALA A 177 9.05 -15.88 12.99
CA ALA A 177 9.84 -15.13 13.97
C ALA A 177 10.92 -14.29 13.25
N ALA A 178 10.50 -13.25 12.55
CA ALA A 178 11.36 -12.33 11.81
C ALA A 178 11.11 -10.90 12.24
N ASP A 179 12.20 -10.17 12.47
CA ASP A 179 12.18 -8.77 12.90
C ASP A 179 12.76 -7.82 11.84
N LYS A 180 13.07 -8.34 10.65
CA LYS A 180 13.53 -7.58 9.48
C LYS A 180 12.66 -7.89 8.28
N ALA A 181 12.28 -6.85 7.54
CA ALA A 181 11.42 -7.00 6.37
C ALA A 181 12.17 -7.55 5.14
N GLU A 182 13.47 -7.24 5.00
CA GLU A 182 14.24 -7.56 3.80
C GLU A 182 14.34 -9.07 3.47
N PRO A 183 14.63 -9.98 4.44
CA PRO A 183 14.59 -11.42 4.17
C PRO A 183 13.19 -11.90 3.75
N LEU A 184 12.14 -11.36 4.37
CA LEU A 184 10.75 -11.73 4.05
C LEU A 184 10.35 -11.26 2.64
N GLN A 185 10.79 -10.07 2.24
CA GLN A 185 10.59 -9.56 0.88
C GLN A 185 11.34 -10.39 -0.17
N SER A 186 12.47 -11.00 0.19
CA SER A 186 13.20 -11.89 -0.73
C SER A 186 12.40 -13.13 -1.14
N TYR A 187 11.40 -13.54 -0.34
CA TYR A 187 10.45 -14.60 -0.71
C TYR A 187 9.50 -14.21 -1.83
N TYR A 188 9.47 -12.96 -2.27
CA TYR A 188 8.76 -12.56 -3.49
C TYR A 188 9.66 -12.59 -4.72
N VAL A 189 10.91 -13.01 -4.59
CA VAL A 189 11.84 -13.15 -5.72
C VAL A 189 12.14 -14.64 -5.95
N ARG A 190 11.96 -15.11 -7.18
CA ARG A 190 12.34 -16.47 -7.61
C ARG A 190 13.46 -16.36 -8.62
N ARG A 191 14.66 -16.79 -8.27
CA ARG A 191 15.82 -16.77 -9.18
C ARG A 191 15.88 -18.07 -9.97
N HIS A 192 16.10 -17.98 -11.28
CA HIS A 192 16.27 -19.13 -12.16
C HIS A 192 17.74 -19.26 -12.57
N PRO A 193 18.28 -20.48 -12.75
CA PRO A 193 19.66 -20.71 -13.18
C PRO A 193 20.06 -20.13 -14.55
N ALA A 194 19.10 -19.67 -15.36
CA ALA A 194 19.32 -19.25 -16.75
C ALA A 194 19.33 -17.72 -16.90
N ASP A 195 19.94 -17.02 -15.93
CA ASP A 195 20.05 -15.56 -15.87
C ASP A 195 18.71 -14.82 -16.00
N TRP A 196 17.66 -15.36 -15.38
CA TRP A 196 16.39 -14.67 -15.24
C TRP A 196 15.75 -14.89 -13.86
N ARG A 197 14.86 -13.99 -13.47
CA ARG A 197 14.13 -14.07 -12.19
C ARG A 197 12.67 -13.62 -12.32
N CYS A 198 11.81 -14.14 -11.45
CA CYS A 198 10.48 -13.59 -11.21
C CYS A 198 10.49 -12.70 -9.97
N GLU A 199 9.80 -11.58 -10.06
CA GLU A 199 9.44 -10.71 -8.94
C GLU A 199 7.91 -10.74 -8.81
N LEU A 200 7.44 -11.42 -7.78
CA LEU A 200 6.03 -11.65 -7.50
C LEU A 200 5.32 -10.39 -6.97
N ALA A 201 6.07 -9.41 -6.47
CA ALA A 201 5.55 -8.16 -5.95
C ALA A 201 6.15 -6.96 -6.69
N SER A 202 5.38 -5.88 -6.80
CA SER A 202 5.81 -4.60 -7.40
C SER A 202 5.92 -3.46 -6.39
N ARG A 203 5.45 -3.65 -5.15
CA ARG A 203 5.63 -2.71 -4.02
C ARG A 203 7.11 -2.42 -3.73
N PRO A 204 7.48 -1.25 -3.15
CA PRO A 204 6.62 -0.13 -2.75
C PRO A 204 5.99 0.66 -3.91
N TYR A 205 4.91 1.39 -3.62
CA TYR A 205 4.13 2.19 -4.57
C TYR A 205 4.18 3.68 -4.23
N ASP A 206 4.19 4.56 -5.23
CA ASP A 206 3.82 5.97 -5.01
C ASP A 206 2.30 6.12 -4.79
N LEU A 207 1.85 7.30 -4.34
CA LEU A 207 0.44 7.51 -4.01
C LEU A 207 -0.53 7.21 -5.16
N ALA A 208 -0.18 7.57 -6.40
CA ALA A 208 -1.04 7.34 -7.56
C ALA A 208 -1.11 5.85 -7.92
N GLN A 209 0.02 5.15 -7.86
CA GLN A 209 0.08 3.70 -8.00
C GLN A 209 -0.70 3.00 -6.90
N ALA A 210 -0.62 3.49 -5.66
CA ALA A 210 -1.31 2.94 -4.50
C ALA A 210 -2.84 3.06 -4.61
N GLN A 211 -3.34 4.17 -5.17
CA GLN A 211 -4.76 4.35 -5.51
C GLN A 211 -5.22 3.40 -6.63
N THR A 212 -4.35 3.15 -7.61
CA THR A 212 -4.64 2.23 -8.73
C THR A 212 -4.80 0.80 -8.20
N ILE A 213 -3.85 0.32 -7.39
CA ILE A 213 -3.94 -1.02 -6.80
C ILE A 213 -5.08 -1.13 -5.78
N LEU A 214 -5.39 -0.07 -5.03
CA LEU A 214 -6.56 -0.04 -4.13
C LEU A 214 -7.87 -0.26 -4.91
N SER A 215 -8.04 0.43 -6.05
CA SER A 215 -9.23 0.28 -6.90
C SER A 215 -9.34 -1.14 -7.46
N CYS A 216 -8.21 -1.72 -7.89
CA CYS A 216 -8.16 -3.10 -8.38
C CYS A 216 -8.49 -4.10 -7.27
N SER A 217 -7.87 -3.97 -6.09
CA SER A 217 -8.06 -4.92 -5.00
C SER A 217 -9.50 -4.90 -4.48
N LEU A 218 -10.15 -3.72 -4.41
CA LEU A 218 -11.56 -3.61 -4.02
C LEU A 218 -12.48 -4.35 -4.99
N ALA A 219 -12.24 -4.22 -6.30
CA ALA A 219 -12.99 -4.96 -7.31
C ALA A 219 -12.73 -6.47 -7.23
N MET A 220 -11.50 -6.87 -6.91
CA MET A 220 -11.09 -8.27 -6.77
C MET A 220 -11.57 -8.91 -5.46
N ALA A 221 -11.85 -8.12 -4.42
CA ALA A 221 -12.37 -8.61 -3.15
C ALA A 221 -13.75 -9.26 -3.29
N ALA A 222 -14.53 -8.86 -4.30
CA ALA A 222 -15.81 -9.50 -4.64
C ALA A 222 -15.65 -10.83 -5.39
N TRP A 223 -14.47 -11.17 -5.93
CA TRP A 223 -14.29 -12.42 -6.67
C TRP A 223 -14.48 -13.64 -5.75
N PRO A 224 -14.80 -14.82 -6.29
CA PRO A 224 -14.81 -16.04 -5.48
C PRO A 224 -13.44 -16.24 -4.81
N ARG A 225 -13.42 -16.49 -3.50
CA ARG A 225 -12.20 -16.80 -2.75
C ARG A 225 -11.32 -17.86 -3.43
N ALA A 226 -11.94 -18.94 -3.90
CA ALA A 226 -11.23 -20.03 -4.58
C ALA A 226 -10.48 -19.55 -5.83
N LEU A 227 -11.05 -18.58 -6.57
CA LEU A 227 -10.39 -17.97 -7.72
C LEU A 227 -9.16 -17.17 -7.31
N ARG A 228 -9.27 -16.30 -6.28
CA ARG A 228 -8.14 -15.49 -5.79
C ARG A 228 -6.97 -16.38 -5.37
N HIS A 229 -7.25 -17.40 -4.56
CA HIS A 229 -6.22 -18.35 -4.09
C HIS A 229 -5.59 -19.13 -5.24
N ARG A 230 -6.40 -19.65 -6.16
CA ARG A 230 -5.91 -20.41 -7.31
C ARG A 230 -5.01 -19.56 -8.21
N TRP A 231 -5.34 -18.29 -8.42
CA TRP A 231 -4.49 -17.37 -9.18
C TRP A 231 -3.19 -17.04 -8.45
N ALA A 232 -3.25 -16.80 -7.14
CA ALA A 232 -2.06 -16.55 -6.31
C ALA A 232 -1.09 -17.75 -6.36
N GLU A 233 -1.61 -18.97 -6.17
CA GLU A 233 -0.82 -20.20 -6.25
C GLU A 233 -0.24 -20.41 -7.65
N ALA A 234 -1.00 -20.12 -8.71
CA ALA A 234 -0.50 -20.25 -10.07
C ALA A 234 0.68 -19.31 -10.34
N LEU A 235 0.66 -18.08 -9.81
CA LEU A 235 1.76 -17.11 -9.94
C LEU A 235 3.05 -17.62 -9.30
N GLU A 236 2.95 -18.30 -8.15
CA GLU A 236 4.10 -18.93 -7.49
C GLU A 236 4.74 -20.04 -8.32
N ARG A 237 3.95 -20.73 -9.16
CA ARG A 237 4.42 -21.82 -10.05
C ARG A 237 5.14 -21.31 -11.31
N GLY A 238 5.15 -20.00 -11.58
CA GLY A 238 5.95 -19.37 -12.63
C GLY A 238 5.14 -18.75 -13.78
N VAL A 239 5.86 -18.05 -14.68
CA VAL A 239 5.30 -17.15 -15.69
C VAL A 239 4.34 -17.84 -16.66
N LEU A 240 4.77 -18.92 -17.31
CA LEU A 240 3.95 -19.62 -18.32
C LEU A 240 2.75 -20.33 -17.69
N THR A 241 2.96 -21.00 -16.55
CA THR A 241 1.93 -21.73 -15.81
C THR A 241 0.80 -20.79 -15.39
N SER A 242 1.14 -19.67 -14.77
CA SER A 242 0.16 -18.66 -14.34
C SER A 242 -0.55 -18.00 -15.50
N ALA A 243 0.19 -17.56 -16.53
CA ALA A 243 -0.41 -16.89 -17.68
C ALA A 243 -1.45 -17.78 -18.37
N ASN A 244 -1.12 -19.05 -18.61
CA ASN A 244 -2.04 -19.99 -19.25
C ASN A 244 -3.30 -20.23 -18.40
N LEU A 245 -3.14 -20.48 -17.10
CA LEU A 245 -4.27 -20.72 -16.20
C LEU A 245 -5.19 -19.51 -16.10
N ILE A 246 -4.63 -18.32 -15.93
CA ILE A 246 -5.40 -17.07 -15.80
C ILE A 246 -6.15 -16.76 -17.11
N HIS A 247 -5.50 -16.89 -18.27
CA HIS A 247 -6.20 -16.67 -19.55
C HIS A 247 -7.31 -17.69 -19.78
N TYR A 248 -7.10 -18.97 -19.43
CA TYR A 248 -8.14 -20.00 -19.50
C TYR A 248 -9.33 -19.66 -18.59
N ASP A 249 -9.06 -19.21 -17.37
CA ASP A 249 -10.09 -18.83 -16.41
C ASP A 249 -10.92 -17.63 -16.84
N ILE A 250 -10.30 -16.68 -17.53
CA ILE A 250 -11.01 -15.54 -18.10
C ILE A 250 -11.87 -16.02 -19.28
N ALA A 251 -11.29 -16.81 -20.20
CA ALA A 251 -11.96 -17.24 -21.42
C ALA A 251 -13.27 -18.03 -21.18
N ARG A 252 -13.37 -18.75 -20.06
CA ARG A 252 -14.60 -19.51 -19.70
C ARG A 252 -15.73 -18.66 -19.10
N ARG A 253 -15.53 -17.35 -18.91
CA ARG A 253 -16.53 -16.44 -18.33
C ARG A 253 -17.32 -15.68 -19.39
N THR A 254 -18.44 -15.08 -19.00
CA THR A 254 -19.23 -14.17 -19.86
C THR A 254 -18.38 -13.00 -20.36
N GLU A 255 -18.68 -12.46 -21.54
CA GLU A 255 -17.97 -11.31 -22.14
C GLU A 255 -17.83 -10.11 -21.18
N LYS A 256 -18.88 -9.78 -20.42
CA LYS A 256 -18.84 -8.71 -19.41
C LYS A 256 -17.77 -8.94 -18.35
N LYS A 257 -17.74 -10.15 -17.77
CA LYS A 257 -16.72 -10.54 -16.77
C LYS A 257 -15.32 -10.59 -17.40
N GLN A 258 -15.20 -11.09 -18.63
CA GLN A 258 -13.92 -11.10 -19.34
C GLN A 258 -13.34 -9.70 -19.47
N LYS A 259 -14.15 -8.75 -19.95
CA LYS A 259 -13.74 -7.35 -20.13
C LYS A 259 -13.28 -6.73 -18.81
N GLY A 260 -14.07 -6.87 -17.75
CA GLY A 260 -13.71 -6.32 -16.42
C GLY A 260 -12.42 -6.92 -15.86
N MET A 261 -12.21 -8.23 -15.98
CA MET A 261 -10.96 -8.86 -15.52
C MET A 261 -9.75 -8.40 -16.35
N TYR A 262 -9.90 -8.25 -17.67
CA TYR A 262 -8.81 -7.72 -18.51
C TYR A 262 -8.50 -6.25 -18.22
N GLU A 263 -9.49 -5.42 -17.91
CA GLU A 263 -9.28 -4.02 -17.50
C GLU A 263 -8.46 -3.96 -16.21
N ILE A 264 -8.79 -4.77 -15.20
CA ILE A 264 -8.02 -4.89 -13.95
C ILE A 264 -6.58 -5.33 -14.25
N LEU A 265 -6.40 -6.39 -15.04
CA LEU A 265 -5.06 -6.88 -15.37
C LEU A 265 -4.22 -5.85 -16.15
N LEU A 266 -4.83 -5.08 -17.05
CA LEU A 266 -4.14 -4.00 -17.76
C LEU A 266 -3.68 -2.90 -16.80
N GLN A 267 -4.53 -2.49 -15.84
CA GLN A 267 -4.16 -1.52 -14.81
C GLN A 267 -3.01 -2.04 -13.93
N LEU A 268 -3.07 -3.30 -13.49
CA LEU A 268 -1.98 -3.91 -12.69
C LEU A 268 -0.69 -4.06 -13.51
N GLY A 269 -0.80 -4.33 -14.82
CA GLY A 269 0.34 -4.42 -15.72
C GLY A 269 1.14 -3.11 -15.82
N THR A 270 0.50 -1.94 -15.69
CA THR A 270 1.22 -0.65 -15.70
C THR A 270 2.03 -0.44 -14.41
N LEU A 271 1.55 -0.96 -13.28
CA LEU A 271 2.25 -0.87 -11.99
C LEU A 271 3.54 -1.69 -11.95
N ALA A 272 3.58 -2.81 -12.67
CA ALA A 272 4.79 -3.64 -12.77
C ALA A 272 5.91 -2.98 -13.60
N ALA A 273 5.66 -1.83 -14.24
CA ALA A 273 6.56 -1.19 -15.21
C ALA A 273 6.49 0.35 -15.19
N PRO A 274 6.83 1.02 -14.08
CA PRO A 274 6.58 2.45 -13.92
C PRO A 274 7.41 3.34 -14.86
N ASP A 275 8.58 2.87 -15.32
CA ASP A 275 9.52 3.64 -16.15
C ASP A 275 9.29 3.44 -17.66
N ARG A 276 8.16 2.87 -18.07
CA ARG A 276 7.90 2.52 -19.47
C ARG A 276 7.36 3.71 -20.28
N ASP A 277 7.69 3.70 -21.57
CA ASP A 277 6.99 4.48 -22.60
C ASP A 277 5.48 4.17 -22.57
N PRO A 278 4.61 5.19 -22.34
CA PRO A 278 3.16 5.05 -22.29
C PRO A 278 2.53 4.43 -23.56
N THR A 279 3.22 4.47 -24.69
CA THR A 279 2.73 3.93 -25.97
C THR A 279 2.84 2.40 -26.06
N ASN A 280 3.63 1.77 -25.18
CA ASN A 280 3.89 0.35 -25.25
C ASN A 280 2.97 -0.43 -24.29
N LYS A 281 2.04 -1.21 -24.85
CA LYS A 281 1.00 -1.93 -24.09
C LYS A 281 1.61 -2.82 -23.01
N ALA A 282 1.26 -2.59 -21.75
CA ALA A 282 1.65 -3.43 -20.61
C ALA A 282 1.17 -4.86 -20.83
N ALA A 283 2.05 -5.82 -20.58
CA ALA A 283 1.65 -7.21 -20.51
C ALA A 283 0.78 -7.38 -19.24
N PRO A 284 -0.43 -7.94 -19.35
CA PRO A 284 -1.46 -7.85 -18.31
C PRO A 284 -1.14 -8.64 -17.04
N ILE A 285 -0.28 -9.66 -17.12
CA ILE A 285 0.01 -10.55 -15.98
C ILE A 285 1.47 -10.43 -15.56
N TRP A 286 2.40 -10.54 -16.51
CA TRP A 286 3.85 -10.48 -16.27
C TRP A 286 4.50 -9.47 -17.18
N HIS A 287 5.12 -8.46 -16.59
CA HIS A 287 5.93 -7.51 -17.31
C HIS A 287 7.38 -7.97 -17.41
N ARG A 288 7.92 -7.99 -18.62
CA ARG A 288 9.31 -8.40 -18.88
C ARG A 288 10.23 -7.18 -18.93
N ILE A 289 11.14 -7.11 -17.96
CA ILE A 289 12.14 -6.05 -17.79
C ILE A 289 13.53 -6.62 -18.11
N LYS A 290 14.39 -5.81 -18.71
CA LYS A 290 15.81 -6.13 -18.87
C LYS A 290 16.61 -5.37 -17.81
N ASP A 291 17.23 -6.10 -16.88
CA ASP A 291 18.06 -5.58 -15.79
C ASP A 291 19.52 -6.00 -16.04
N GLY A 292 20.26 -5.17 -16.76
CA GLY A 292 21.58 -5.53 -17.30
C GLY A 292 21.47 -6.72 -18.27
N ASN A 293 22.12 -7.83 -17.92
CA ASN A 293 22.02 -9.10 -18.66
C ASN A 293 20.91 -10.03 -18.13
N THR A 294 20.28 -9.70 -17.01
CA THR A 294 19.23 -10.52 -16.41
C THR A 294 17.86 -10.16 -16.98
N ILE A 295 17.04 -11.16 -17.30
CA ILE A 295 15.63 -10.95 -17.62
C ILE A 295 14.83 -11.02 -16.32
N VAL A 296 14.03 -10.00 -16.04
CA VAL A 296 13.14 -9.96 -14.86
C VAL A 296 11.70 -10.01 -15.35
N TYR A 297 10.92 -10.97 -14.85
CA TYR A 297 9.46 -10.96 -15.00
C TYR A 297 8.85 -10.43 -13.71
N ARG A 298 8.16 -9.30 -13.76
CA ARG A 298 7.52 -8.68 -12.59
C ARG A 298 6.01 -8.68 -12.73
N THR A 299 5.30 -8.85 -11.62
CA THR A 299 3.85 -8.67 -11.56
C THR A 299 3.43 -7.84 -10.36
N ALA A 300 2.34 -7.09 -10.49
CA ALA A 300 1.64 -6.44 -9.37
C ALA A 300 0.40 -7.26 -8.93
N LEU A 301 0.11 -8.37 -9.61
CA LEU A 301 -1.10 -9.16 -9.38
C LEU A 301 -1.09 -9.87 -8.04
N VAL A 302 0.07 -10.31 -7.53
CA VAL A 302 0.14 -10.88 -6.18
C VAL A 302 -0.19 -9.83 -5.12
N ASP A 303 0.38 -8.63 -5.23
CA ASP A 303 0.07 -7.54 -4.29
C ASP A 303 -1.45 -7.24 -4.30
N ALA A 304 -2.07 -7.20 -5.48
CA ALA A 304 -3.52 -6.96 -5.60
C ALA A 304 -4.36 -8.11 -5.04
N LEU A 305 -3.96 -9.37 -5.24
CA LEU A 305 -4.62 -10.55 -4.68
C LEU A 305 -4.48 -10.62 -3.16
N GLU A 306 -3.31 -10.30 -2.61
CA GLU A 306 -3.09 -10.21 -1.16
C GLU A 306 -3.98 -9.13 -0.53
N LEU A 307 -4.01 -7.94 -1.12
CA LEU A 307 -4.86 -6.84 -0.65
C LEU A 307 -6.35 -7.16 -0.78
N ALA A 308 -6.76 -7.80 -1.88
CA ALA A 308 -8.15 -8.22 -2.08
C ALA A 308 -8.58 -9.27 -1.04
N GLU A 309 -7.70 -10.21 -0.71
CA GLU A 309 -7.96 -11.21 0.32
C GLU A 309 -8.08 -10.56 1.70
N LEU A 310 -7.23 -9.58 2.04
CA LEU A 310 -7.35 -8.82 3.28
C LEU A 310 -8.65 -8.00 3.33
N GLN A 311 -9.02 -7.35 2.22
CA GLN A 311 -10.25 -6.56 2.12
C GLN A 311 -11.51 -7.41 2.23
N ALA A 312 -11.51 -8.61 1.66
CA ALA A 312 -12.60 -9.57 1.78
C ALA A 312 -12.86 -10.02 3.24
N MET A 313 -11.89 -9.84 4.15
CA MET A 313 -12.07 -10.13 5.59
C MET A 313 -12.85 -9.04 6.35
N ARG A 314 -13.25 -7.95 5.70
CA ARG A 314 -14.08 -6.90 6.32
C ARG A 314 -15.51 -7.43 6.52
N PRO A 315 -16.22 -6.99 7.57
CA PRO A 315 -17.64 -7.28 7.72
C PRO A 315 -18.44 -6.79 6.51
N GLY A 316 -19.36 -7.63 6.01
CA GLY A 316 -20.32 -7.23 4.97
C GLY A 316 -19.80 -7.22 3.54
N VAL A 317 -18.59 -7.72 3.27
CA VAL A 317 -18.14 -7.94 1.88
C VAL A 317 -18.76 -9.23 1.35
N GLU A 318 -19.67 -9.10 0.39
CA GLU A 318 -20.28 -10.26 -0.29
C GLU A 318 -19.35 -10.79 -1.41
N GLU A 319 -19.11 -12.10 -1.40
CA GLU A 319 -18.39 -12.78 -2.49
C GLU A 319 -19.36 -13.19 -3.61
N GLU A 320 -18.93 -13.04 -4.85
CA GLU A 320 -19.65 -13.56 -6.01
C GLU A 320 -19.75 -15.09 -5.95
N GLU A 321 -20.91 -15.65 -6.28
CA GLU A 321 -21.07 -17.10 -6.48
C GLU A 321 -20.17 -17.60 -7.61
N GLU A 322 -19.55 -18.76 -7.39
CA GLU A 322 -18.74 -19.44 -8.39
C GLU A 322 -19.67 -20.06 -9.47
N ARG A 323 -19.96 -19.27 -10.52
CA ARG A 323 -20.55 -19.74 -11.78
C ARG A 323 -19.47 -19.91 -12.84
#